data_AF-A0A257CXY1-F1
#
_entry.id   AF-A0A257CXY1-F1
#
_cell.length_a   1.000
_cell.length_b   1.000
_cell.length_c   1.000
_cell.angle_alpha   90.00
_cell.angle_beta   90.00
_cell.angle_gamma   90.00
#
_symmetry.space_group_name_H-M   'P 1'
#
loop_
_entity.id
_entity.type
_entity.pdbx_description
1 polymer ?
#
loop_
_entity_poly.entity_id
_entity_poly.type
_entity_poly.pdbx_seq_one_letter_code
_entity_poly.pdbx_strand_id
1 'polypeptide(L)' 'MRTTLAIDDDVFTYVRAHAQRDHISVGEAVSRLLRQGIQAQSQPATLLTKPSSKYALLPARAEVITSEHVRALMDQEGI' A
#
# COMPACT_ATOMS: atom_id res chain seq x y z
N MET A 1 21.74 -14.76 7.25
CA MET A 1 22.86 -14.48 6.32
C MET A 1 23.32 -13.05 6.56
N ARG A 2 24.62 -12.76 6.52
CA ARG A 2 25.16 -11.39 6.63
C ARG A 2 25.54 -10.91 5.24
N THR A 3 24.92 -9.82 4.81
CA THR A 3 25.10 -9.24 3.48
C THR A 3 25.27 -7.74 3.63
N THR A 4 26.10 -7.14 2.79
CA THR A 4 26.22 -5.68 2.67
C THR A 4 25.31 -5.22 1.54
N LEU A 5 24.43 -4.26 1.81
CA LEU A 5 23.46 -3.70 0.86
C LEU A 5 23.65 -2.19 0.82
N ALA A 6 23.63 -1.59 -0.38
CA ALA A 6 23.49 -0.16 -0.54
C ALA A 6 22.00 0.21 -0.41
N ILE A 7 21.68 1.16 0.46
CA ILE A 7 20.33 1.69 0.68
C ILE A 7 20.40 3.21 0.75
N ASP A 8 19.32 3.86 0.37
CA ASP A 8 19.21 5.31 0.48
C ASP A 8 19.13 5.77 1.94
N ASP A 9 19.58 7.00 2.20
CA ASP A 9 19.70 7.55 3.55
C ASP A 9 18.33 7.67 4.24
N ASP A 10 17.28 8.04 3.51
CA ASP A 10 15.91 8.15 4.03
C ASP A 10 15.37 6.79 4.49
N VAL A 11 15.62 5.73 3.72
CA VAL A 11 15.29 4.34 4.08
C VAL A 11 16.05 3.94 5.33
N PHE A 12 17.35 4.24 5.42
CA PHE A 12 18.14 3.92 6.62
C PHE A 12 17.63 4.66 7.87
N THR A 13 17.30 5.94 7.75
CA THR A 13 16.70 6.74 8.83
C THR A 13 15.39 6.10 9.32
N TYR A 14 14.51 5.72 8.39
CA TYR A 14 13.24 5.08 8.73
C TYR A 14 13.45 3.75 9.47
N VAL A 15 14.31 2.87 8.94
CA VAL A 15 14.62 1.57 9.54
C VAL A 15 15.16 1.75 10.96
N ARG A 16 16.06 2.72 11.18
CA ARG A 16 16.65 2.98 12.50
C ARG A 16 15.57 3.37 13.51
N ALA A 17 14.66 4.27 13.13
CA ALA A 17 13.55 4.68 13.98
C ALA A 17 12.57 3.51 14.24
N HIS A 18 12.33 2.65 13.25
CA HIS A 18 11.50 1.46 13.42
C HIS A 18 12.12 0.45 14.38
N ALA A 19 13.43 0.18 14.23
CA ALA A 19 14.17 -0.71 15.11
C ALA A 19 14.17 -0.25 16.57
N GLN A 20 14.31 1.06 16.79
CA GLN A 20 14.23 1.67 18.13
C GLN A 20 12.84 1.51 18.76
N ARG A 21 11.76 1.78 18.01
CA ARG A 21 10.39 1.62 18.49
C ARG A 21 10.08 0.18 18.90
N ASP A 22 10.53 -0.78 18.10
CA ASP A 22 10.22 -2.20 18.28
C ASP A 22 11.24 -2.92 19.17
N HIS A 23 12.28 -2.23 19.65
CA HIS A 23 13.37 -2.77 20.48
C HIS A 23 14.09 -3.97 19.84
N ILE A 24 14.33 -3.89 18.52
CA ILE A 24 15.01 -4.93 17.74
C ILE A 24 16.28 -4.39 17.07
N SER A 25 17.12 -5.29 16.55
CA SER A 25 18.31 -4.87 15.79
C SER A 25 17.93 -4.25 14.44
N VAL A 26 18.80 -3.36 13.92
CA VAL A 26 18.61 -2.75 12.59
C VAL A 26 18.51 -3.82 11.49
N GLY A 27 19.39 -4.83 11.53
CA GLY A 27 19.36 -5.91 10.53
C GLY A 27 18.07 -6.76 10.59
N GLU A 28 17.50 -6.95 11.78
CA GLU A 28 16.21 -7.61 11.94
C GLU A 28 15.07 -6.74 11.40
N ALA A 29 15.08 -5.44 11.71
CA ALA A 29 14.08 -4.50 11.18
C ALA A 29 14.10 -4.46 9.64
N VAL A 30 15.28 -4.40 9.02
CA VAL A 30 15.43 -4.51 7.54
C VAL A 30 14.86 -5.84 7.05
N SER A 31 15.20 -6.96 7.69
CA SER A 31 14.74 -8.29 7.28
C SER A 31 13.21 -8.43 7.36
N ARG A 32 12.57 -7.84 8.37
CA ARG A 32 11.12 -7.81 8.53
C ARG A 32 10.46 -6.96 7.45
N LEU A 33 10.95 -5.74 7.23
CA LEU A 33 10.42 -4.81 6.22
C LEU A 33 10.56 -5.39 4.81
N LEU A 34 11.69 -6.00 4.47
CA LEU A 34 11.88 -6.68 3.18
C LEU A 34 10.88 -7.84 3.00
N ARG A 35 10.66 -8.66 4.03
CA ARG A 35 9.67 -9.75 3.96
C ARG A 35 8.25 -9.23 3.78
N GLN A 36 7.88 -8.14 4.46
CA GLN A 36 6.59 -7.48 4.26
C GLN A 36 6.46 -6.93 2.85
N GLY A 37 7.51 -6.31 2.29
CA GLY A 37 7.53 -5.83 0.92
C GLY A 37 7.34 -6.96 -0.11
N ILE A 38 8.02 -8.09 0.07
CA ILE A 38 7.85 -9.28 -0.78
C ILE A 38 6.42 -9.82 -0.70
N GLN A 39 5.85 -9.91 0.51
CA GLN A 39 4.47 -10.34 0.71
C GLN A 39 3.46 -9.37 0.07
N ALA A 40 3.69 -8.06 0.20
CA ALA A 40 2.85 -7.04 -0.41
C ALA A 40 2.88 -7.09 -1.95
N GLN A 41 4.03 -7.41 -2.54
CA GLN A 41 4.16 -7.62 -4.00
C GLN A 41 3.52 -8.93 -4.47
N SER A 42 3.54 -9.97 -3.62
CA SER A 42 3.00 -11.30 -3.96
C SER A 42 1.50 -11.38 -3.77
N GLN A 43 0.90 -10.47 -2.99
CA GLN A 43 -0.55 -10.37 -2.93
C GLN A 43 -1.05 -9.76 -4.24
N PRO A 44 -1.94 -10.45 -4.98
CA PRO A 44 -2.63 -9.79 -6.07
C PRO A 44 -3.29 -8.55 -5.50
N ALA A 45 -3.00 -7.37 -6.07
CA ALA A 45 -3.67 -6.12 -5.73
C ALA A 45 -5.15 -6.46 -5.60
N THR A 46 -5.68 -6.36 -4.39
CA THR A 46 -6.91 -7.03 -3.97
C THR A 46 -7.97 -6.83 -5.04
N LEU A 47 -8.12 -7.81 -5.93
CA LEU A 47 -9.30 -7.96 -6.74
C LEU A 47 -10.33 -8.33 -5.70
N LEU A 48 -10.95 -7.29 -5.15
CA LEU A 48 -12.19 -7.28 -4.42
C LEU A 48 -12.50 -8.62 -3.79
N THR A 49 -12.23 -8.72 -2.49
CA THR A 49 -12.89 -9.68 -1.62
C THR A 49 -14.29 -9.94 -2.16
N LYS A 50 -14.54 -11.17 -2.60
CA LYS A 50 -15.82 -11.60 -3.17
C LYS A 50 -16.93 -11.00 -2.30
N PRO A 51 -17.74 -10.07 -2.83
CA PRO A 51 -18.64 -9.33 -1.97
C PRO A 51 -19.60 -10.30 -1.30
N SER A 52 -19.65 -10.28 0.03
CA SER A 52 -20.64 -11.05 0.81
C SER A 52 -22.06 -10.45 0.69
N SER A 53 -22.22 -9.41 -0.12
CA SER A 53 -23.44 -8.67 -0.36
C SER A 53 -24.04 -9.05 -1.71
N LYS A 54 -25.36 -8.89 -1.87
CA LYS A 54 -26.06 -9.08 -3.15
C LYS A 54 -25.61 -8.09 -4.23
N TYR A 55 -24.89 -7.04 -3.84
CA TYR A 55 -24.34 -6.04 -4.74
C TYR A 55 -22.84 -6.30 -4.94
N ALA A 56 -22.42 -6.33 -6.21
CA ALA A 56 -21.00 -6.41 -6.55
C ALA A 56 -20.30 -5.10 -6.13
N LEU A 57 -19.25 -5.21 -5.33
CA LEU A 57 -18.36 -4.08 -5.07
C LEU A 57 -17.49 -3.87 -6.31
N LEU A 58 -17.38 -2.62 -6.76
CA LEU A 58 -16.47 -2.24 -7.85
C LEU A 58 -15.03 -2.14 -7.33
N PRO A 59 -14.02 -2.48 -8.17
CA PRO A 59 -12.62 -2.49 -7.73
C PRO A 59 -12.23 -1.09 -7.26
N ALA A 60 -11.46 -1.04 -6.18
CA ALA A 60 -10.91 0.22 -5.71
C ALA A 60 -10.07 0.84 -6.85
N ARG A 61 -10.49 2.00 -7.35
CA ARG A 61 -9.73 2.79 -8.31
C ARG A 61 -8.92 3.82 -7.51
N ALA A 62 -7.69 4.07 -7.92
CA ALA A 62 -6.81 5.07 -7.31
C ALA A 62 -7.17 6.52 -7.74
N GLU A 63 -8.46 6.78 -7.98
CA GLU A 63 -8.98 8.06 -8.46
C GLU A 63 -9.88 8.67 -7.41
N VAL A 64 -9.65 9.94 -7.08
CA VAL A 64 -10.51 10.69 -6.15
C VAL A 64 -11.69 11.26 -6.93
N ILE A 65 -12.88 10.72 -6.68
CA ILE A 65 -14.12 11.24 -7.25
C ILE A 65 -14.60 12.43 -6.42
N THR A 66 -14.69 13.60 -7.05
CA THR A 66 -15.19 14.84 -6.43
C THR A 66 -16.61 15.15 -6.89
N SER A 67 -17.30 16.06 -6.20
CA SER A 67 -18.64 16.53 -6.62
C SER A 67 -18.64 17.17 -8.01
N GLU A 68 -17.52 17.76 -8.44
CA GLU A 68 -17.38 18.34 -9.78
C GLU A 68 -17.38 17.26 -10.86
N HIS A 69 -16.72 16.12 -10.62
CA HIS A 69 -16.76 14.98 -11.54
C HIS A 69 -18.17 14.43 -11.70
N VAL A 70 -18.94 14.39 -10.61
CA VAL A 70 -20.35 13.95 -10.65
C VAL A 70 -21.19 14.92 -11.46
N ARG A 71 -21.01 16.23 -11.25
CA ARG A 71 -21.81 17.26 -11.94
C ARG A 71 -21.51 17.30 -13.44
N ALA A 72 -20.24 17.20 -13.82
CA ALA A 72 -19.85 17.11 -15.23
C ALA A 72 -20.47 15.89 -15.92
N LEU A 73 -20.56 14.75 -15.22
CA LEU A 73 -21.19 13.54 -15.75
C LEU A 73 -22.71 13.71 -15.89
N MET A 74 -23.37 14.34 -14.90
CA MET A 74 -24.80 14.62 -14.97
C MET A 74 -25.15 15.54 -16.14
N ASP A 75 -24.36 16.60 -16.36
CA ASP A 75 -24.52 17.50 -17.49
C ASP A 75 -24.33 16.78 -18.84
N GLN A 76 -23.39 15.83 -18.92
CA GLN A 76 -23.17 15.00 -20.11
C GLN A 76 -24.34 14.06 -20.40
N GLU A 77 -24.91 13.46 -19.35
CA GLU A 77 -26.03 12.51 -19.46
C GLU A 77 -27.40 13.21 -19.53
N GLY A 78 -27.45 14.53 -19.33
CA GLY A 78 -28.67 15.34 -19.39
C GLY A 78 -29.62 15.13 -18.21
N ILE A 79 -29.08 14.83 -17.02
CA ILE A 79 -29.82 14.51 -15.78
C ILE A 79 -29.66 15.60 -14.74
#